data_AF-A0A1H3PIG2-F1
#
_entry.id   AF-A0A1H3PIG2-F1
#
_cell.length_a   1.000
_cell.length_b   1.000
_cell.length_c   1.000
_cell.angle_alpha   90.00
_cell.angle_beta   90.00
_cell.angle_gamma   90.00
#
_symmetry.space_group_name_H-M   'P 1'
#
loop_
_entity.id
_entity.type
_entity.pdbx_description
1 polymer ?
#
loop_
_entity_poly.entity_id
_entity_poly.type
_entity_poly.pdbx_seq_one_letter_code
_entity_poly.pdbx_strand_id
1 'polypeptide(L)'
;MLMGFGAEMASAAPVETAAPTVRIMTDGCTNVPDSFFGANFKPACDTHDRCYSRSSTTSRLNCDKRLFTDLKKACTSKFGKFNPLRYECVRMAGVYYVGVRELGRSHYHGKGDPS
;
A
#
# COMPACT_ATOMS: atom_id res chain seq x y z
N MET A 1 54.79 -33.64 16.42
CA MET A 1 53.50 -34.00 17.07
C MET A 1 53.39 -33.17 18.34
N LEU A 2 52.59 -32.09 18.32
CA LEU A 2 51.97 -31.40 19.47
C LEU A 2 51.20 -30.19 18.89
N MET A 3 49.89 -30.19 19.11
CA MET A 3 48.92 -29.22 18.62
C MET A 3 48.91 -27.96 19.50
N GLY A 4 48.51 -26.82 18.94
CA GLY A 4 48.31 -25.57 19.69
C GLY A 4 47.47 -24.58 18.89
N PHE A 5 46.17 -24.60 19.17
CA PHE A 5 45.08 -23.92 18.47
C PHE A 5 45.06 -22.40 18.72
N GLY A 6 44.70 -21.63 17.69
CA GLY A 6 44.36 -20.22 17.80
C GLY A 6 43.02 -20.01 18.51
N ALA A 7 42.87 -18.86 19.18
CA ALA A 7 41.61 -18.41 19.75
C ALA A 7 41.23 -17.05 19.15
N GLU A 8 40.27 -17.10 18.24
CA GLU A 8 39.46 -16.00 17.72
C GLU A 8 38.74 -15.28 18.88
N MET A 9 38.82 -13.95 18.93
CA MET A 9 37.95 -13.13 19.79
C MET A 9 36.79 -12.61 18.93
N ALA A 10 35.73 -13.41 18.80
CA ALA A 10 34.47 -12.96 18.20
C ALA A 10 33.68 -12.13 19.22
N SER A 11 33.61 -10.83 19.00
CA SER A 11 32.74 -9.89 19.73
C SER A 11 31.28 -10.20 19.42
N ALA A 12 30.52 -10.63 20.43
CA ALA A 12 29.08 -10.84 20.30
C ALA A 12 28.35 -9.49 20.33
N ALA A 13 27.79 -9.09 19.18
CA ALA A 13 26.81 -8.00 19.12
C ALA A 13 25.46 -8.47 19.72
N PRO A 14 24.70 -7.58 20.37
CA PRO A 14 23.39 -7.94 20.89
C PRO A 14 22.41 -8.22 19.75
N VAL A 15 21.75 -9.37 19.82
CA VAL A 15 20.64 -9.72 18.92
C VAL A 15 19.42 -8.93 19.38
N GLU A 16 19.17 -7.79 18.73
CA GLU A 16 17.94 -7.02 18.91
C GLU A 16 16.80 -7.82 18.28
N THR A 17 15.97 -8.44 19.12
CA THR A 17 14.77 -9.17 18.70
C THR A 17 13.78 -8.19 18.06
N ALA A 18 13.75 -8.16 16.73
CA ALA A 18 12.77 -7.40 15.96
C ALA A 18 11.34 -7.88 16.31
N ALA A 19 10.48 -6.92 16.65
CA ALA A 19 9.06 -7.15 16.90
C ALA A 19 8.38 -7.82 15.68
N PRO A 20 7.34 -8.65 15.89
CA PRO A 20 6.65 -9.31 14.80
C PRO A 20 6.04 -8.26 13.88
N THR A 21 6.50 -8.21 12.63
CA THR A 21 5.83 -7.42 11.60
C THR A 21 4.48 -8.08 11.33
N VAL A 22 3.41 -7.48 11.84
CA VAL A 22 2.05 -7.88 11.44
C VAL A 22 1.97 -7.69 9.94
N ARG A 23 2.06 -8.79 9.19
CA ARG A 23 1.84 -8.77 7.74
C ARG A 23 0.36 -8.49 7.52
N ILE A 24 0.04 -7.24 7.26
CA ILE A 24 -1.28 -6.86 6.75
C ILE A 24 -1.36 -7.44 5.35
N MET A 25 -2.17 -8.50 5.18
CA MET A 25 -2.43 -9.07 3.87
C MET A 25 -3.12 -8.02 3.00
N THR A 26 -2.57 -7.77 1.82
CA THR A 26 -3.15 -6.88 0.81
C THR A 26 -3.59 -7.74 -0.37
N ASP A 27 -4.73 -7.41 -0.98
CA ASP A 27 -5.27 -8.16 -2.12
C ASP A 27 -5.20 -7.37 -3.44
N GLY A 28 -4.57 -6.18 -3.41
CA GLY A 28 -4.46 -5.31 -4.57
C GLY A 28 -5.75 -4.54 -4.76
N CYS A 29 -6.17 -4.31 -6.00
CA CYS A 29 -7.42 -3.59 -6.26
C CYS A 29 -8.67 -4.49 -6.18
N THR A 30 -8.62 -5.55 -5.35
CA THR A 30 -9.65 -6.56 -5.02
C THR A 30 -10.40 -7.19 -6.21
N ASN A 31 -11.26 -6.42 -6.88
CA ASN A 31 -12.16 -6.87 -7.95
C ASN A 31 -12.05 -6.05 -9.24
N VAL A 32 -11.12 -5.09 -9.29
CA VAL A 32 -10.86 -4.26 -10.46
C VAL A 32 -9.38 -4.37 -10.86
N PRO A 33 -9.00 -4.04 -12.11
CA PRO A 33 -7.64 -4.23 -12.56
C PRO A 33 -6.59 -3.49 -11.72
N ASP A 34 -5.46 -4.13 -11.45
CA ASP A 34 -4.30 -3.51 -10.77
C ASP A 34 -3.57 -2.43 -11.59
N SER A 35 -4.05 -2.13 -12.80
CA SER A 35 -3.43 -1.15 -13.69
C SER A 35 -4.42 -0.54 -14.69
N PHE A 36 -4.05 0.62 -15.24
CA PHE A 36 -4.78 1.28 -16.32
C PHE A 36 -3.82 1.73 -17.42
N PHE A 37 -3.90 1.12 -18.62
CA PHE A 37 -2.99 1.39 -19.76
C PHE A 37 -1.50 1.43 -19.35
N GLY A 38 -1.10 0.53 -18.46
CA GLY A 38 0.27 0.43 -17.94
C GLY A 38 0.64 1.41 -16.83
N ALA A 39 -0.29 2.23 -16.33
CA ALA A 39 -0.13 2.89 -15.03
C ALA A 39 -0.40 1.86 -13.92
N ASN A 40 0.58 1.66 -13.03
CA ASN A 40 0.49 0.65 -11.97
C ASN A 40 -0.29 1.20 -10.77
N PHE A 41 -1.49 0.65 -10.53
CA PHE A 41 -2.37 1.05 -9.43
C PHE A 41 -2.21 0.17 -8.19
N LYS A 42 -1.65 -1.03 -8.33
CA LYS A 42 -1.48 -1.97 -7.23
C LYS A 42 -0.84 -1.37 -5.97
N PRO A 43 0.25 -0.56 -6.04
CA PRO A 43 0.84 0.01 -4.83
C PRO A 43 -0.08 0.97 -4.08
N ALA A 44 -0.99 1.66 -4.79
CA ALA A 44 -1.98 2.54 -4.19
C ALA A 44 -3.10 1.72 -3.51
N CYS A 45 -3.55 0.63 -4.15
CA CYS A 45 -4.53 -0.28 -3.58
C CYS A 45 -3.97 -1.01 -2.35
N ASP A 46 -2.75 -1.57 -2.42
CA ASP A 46 -2.08 -2.19 -1.25
C ASP A 46 -1.94 -1.22 -0.06
N THR A 47 -1.77 0.06 -0.38
CA THR A 47 -1.67 1.14 0.59
C THR A 47 -3.03 1.49 1.23
N HIS A 48 -4.11 1.35 0.47
CA HIS A 48 -5.49 1.49 0.93
C HIS A 48 -5.90 0.32 1.83
N ASP A 49 -5.56 -0.92 1.48
CA ASP A 49 -5.79 -2.11 2.31
C ASP A 49 -5.17 -1.96 3.70
N ARG A 50 -3.92 -1.48 3.75
CA ARG A 50 -3.26 -1.17 5.03
C ARG A 50 -4.01 -0.11 5.83
N CYS A 51 -4.58 0.89 5.17
CA CYS A 51 -5.36 1.94 5.81
C CYS A 51 -6.71 1.40 6.32
N TYR A 52 -7.31 0.43 5.63
CA TYR A 52 -8.54 -0.25 6.04
C TYR A 52 -8.32 -1.30 7.14
N SER A 53 -7.08 -1.68 7.43
CA SER A 53 -6.77 -2.70 8.42
C SER A 53 -7.07 -2.29 9.87
N ARG A 54 -7.23 -3.30 10.75
CA ARG A 54 -7.54 -3.16 12.18
C ARG A 54 -6.55 -2.30 12.98
N SER A 55 -5.32 -2.13 12.49
CA SER A 55 -4.31 -1.29 13.14
C SER A 55 -4.47 0.20 12.85
N SER A 56 -5.20 0.57 11.79
CA SER A 56 -5.35 1.96 11.39
C SER A 56 -6.36 2.70 12.26
N THR A 57 -6.04 3.95 12.60
CA THR A 57 -6.97 4.92 13.23
C THR A 57 -7.47 5.97 12.23
N THR A 58 -7.10 5.85 10.96
CA THR A 58 -7.49 6.79 9.89
C THR A 58 -8.94 6.52 9.50
N SER A 59 -9.76 7.57 9.37
CA SER A 59 -11.15 7.41 8.90
C SER A 59 -11.21 6.83 7.49
N ARG A 60 -12.30 6.12 7.20
CA ARG A 60 -12.56 5.52 5.88
C ARG A 60 -12.45 6.55 4.77
N LEU A 61 -13.11 7.70 4.93
CA LEU A 61 -13.03 8.82 3.99
C LEU A 61 -11.58 9.27 3.69
N ASN A 62 -10.73 9.34 4.71
CA ASN A 62 -9.34 9.76 4.50
C ASN A 62 -8.49 8.68 3.83
N CYS A 63 -8.74 7.40 4.13
CA CYS A 63 -8.16 6.28 3.39
C CYS A 63 -8.55 6.36 1.90
N ASP A 64 -9.83 6.59 1.60
CA ASP A 64 -10.35 6.62 0.23
C ASP A 64 -9.80 7.84 -0.55
N LYS A 65 -9.73 9.02 0.08
CA LYS A 65 -9.10 10.22 -0.53
C LYS A 65 -7.62 10.00 -0.82
N ARG A 66 -6.93 9.26 0.06
CA ARG A 66 -5.53 8.89 -0.15
C ARG A 66 -5.38 7.94 -1.33
N LEU A 67 -6.24 6.92 -1.46
CA LEU A 67 -6.29 6.06 -2.63
C LEU A 67 -6.40 6.89 -3.92
N PHE A 68 -7.39 7.80 -3.99
CA PHE A 68 -7.55 8.67 -5.16
C PHE A 68 -6.29 9.46 -5.50
N THR A 69 -5.65 10.03 -4.48
CA THR A 69 -4.43 10.82 -4.64
C THR A 69 -3.27 9.97 -5.16
N ASP A 70 -3.10 8.76 -4.64
CA ASP A 70 -2.00 7.87 -5.01
C ASP A 70 -2.22 7.24 -6.40
N LEU A 71 -3.47 6.93 -6.78
CA LEU A 71 -3.82 6.56 -8.16
C LEU A 71 -3.53 7.69 -9.15
N LYS A 72 -3.87 8.94 -8.81
CA LYS A 72 -3.51 10.11 -9.63
C LYS A 72 -2.01 10.23 -9.80
N LYS A 73 -1.22 10.01 -8.75
CA LYS A 73 0.25 10.02 -8.87
C LYS A 73 0.72 8.97 -9.86
N ALA A 74 0.22 7.73 -9.77
CA ALA A 74 0.54 6.67 -10.72
C ALA A 74 0.24 7.09 -12.18
N CYS A 75 -0.90 7.73 -12.43
CA CYS A 75 -1.23 8.29 -13.74
C CYS A 75 -0.23 9.35 -14.20
N THR A 76 0.11 10.31 -13.33
CA THR A 76 1.03 11.40 -13.68
C THR A 76 2.47 10.97 -13.84
N SER A 77 2.87 9.87 -13.20
CA SER A 77 4.18 9.24 -13.36
C SER A 77 4.27 8.43 -14.64
N LYS A 78 3.17 7.76 -15.05
CA LYS A 78 3.13 6.96 -16.28
C LYS A 78 3.00 7.81 -17.53
N PHE A 79 2.14 8.83 -17.50
CA PHE A 79 1.76 9.60 -18.68
C PHE A 79 2.29 11.04 -18.61
N GLY A 80 2.99 11.45 -19.67
CA GLY A 80 3.46 12.82 -19.85
C GLY A 80 2.33 13.84 -19.78
N LYS A 81 2.66 15.09 -19.44
CA LYS A 81 1.70 16.17 -19.15
C LYS A 81 0.65 16.38 -20.26
N PHE A 82 1.06 16.26 -21.52
CA PHE A 82 0.21 16.48 -22.70
C PHE A 82 -0.37 15.18 -23.30
N ASN A 83 -0.14 14.02 -22.68
CA ASN A 83 -0.70 12.76 -23.17
C ASN A 83 -2.19 12.67 -22.81
N PRO A 84 -3.11 12.49 -23.77
CA PRO A 84 -4.55 12.39 -23.48
C PRO A 84 -4.91 11.25 -22.52
N LEU A 85 -4.17 10.14 -22.55
CA LEU A 85 -4.36 9.01 -21.62
C LEU A 85 -4.14 9.40 -20.15
N ARG A 86 -3.39 10.47 -19.89
CA ARG A 86 -3.23 11.02 -18.53
C ARG A 86 -4.58 11.43 -17.94
N TYR A 87 -5.40 12.13 -18.73
CA TYR A 87 -6.71 12.62 -18.28
C TYR A 87 -7.67 11.46 -18.06
N GLU A 88 -7.71 10.49 -18.97
CA GLU A 88 -8.54 9.29 -18.82
C GLU A 88 -8.10 8.43 -17.62
N CYS A 89 -6.79 8.32 -17.38
CA CYS A 89 -6.28 7.64 -16.18
C CYS A 89 -6.73 8.34 -14.89
N VAL A 90 -6.67 9.68 -14.85
CA VAL A 90 -7.14 10.45 -13.67
C VAL A 90 -8.66 10.34 -13.49
N ARG A 91 -9.45 10.26 -14.57
CA ARG A 91 -10.89 9.97 -14.48
C ARG A 91 -11.14 8.58 -13.90
N MET A 92 -10.40 7.58 -14.35
CA MET A 92 -10.49 6.22 -13.80
C MET A 92 -10.10 6.15 -12.32
N ALA A 93 -9.10 6.91 -11.88
CA ALA A 93 -8.82 7.05 -10.45
C ALA A 93 -10.04 7.56 -9.66
N GLY A 94 -10.84 8.46 -10.26
CA GLY A 94 -12.10 8.92 -9.70
C GLY A 94 -13.16 7.83 -9.62
N VAL A 95 -13.26 6.96 -10.63
CA VAL A 95 -14.14 5.79 -10.61
C VAL A 95 -13.77 4.83 -9.47
N TYR A 96 -12.47 4.60 -9.24
CA TYR A 96 -12.00 3.78 -8.12
C TYR A 96 -12.39 4.39 -6.78
N TYR A 97 -12.20 5.71 -6.63
CA TYR A 97 -12.61 6.44 -5.43
C TYR A 97 -14.11 6.29 -5.16
N VAL A 98 -14.96 6.55 -6.16
CA VAL A 98 -16.42 6.37 -6.01
C VAL A 98 -16.75 4.92 -5.66
N GLY A 99 -16.14 3.94 -6.33
CA GLY A 99 -16.33 2.52 -6.04
C GLY A 99 -16.06 2.17 -4.57
N VAL A 100 -14.93 2.60 -4.00
CA VAL A 100 -14.64 2.33 -2.58
C VAL A 100 -15.53 3.15 -1.64
N ARG A 101 -15.97 4.34 -2.03
CA ARG A 101 -16.91 5.15 -1.23
C ARG A 101 -18.28 4.48 -1.11
N GLU A 102 -18.80 3.95 -2.20
CA GLU A 102 -20.12 3.31 -2.26
C GLU A 102 -20.11 1.86 -1.75
N LEU A 103 -19.07 1.09 -2.06
CA LEU A 103 -19.06 -0.37 -1.83
C LEU A 103 -18.04 -0.83 -0.77
N GLY A 104 -17.07 0.02 -0.40
CA GLY A 104 -15.95 -0.38 0.46
C GLY A 104 -16.25 -0.46 1.95
N ARG A 105 -17.41 0.01 2.43
CA ARG A 105 -17.68 0.13 3.87
C ARG A 105 -17.59 -1.19 4.63
N SER A 106 -18.05 -2.29 4.05
CA SER A 106 -17.99 -3.64 4.65
C SER A 106 -16.56 -4.16 4.82
N HIS A 107 -15.60 -3.61 4.09
CA HIS A 107 -14.18 -3.99 4.11
C HIS A 107 -13.33 -3.10 5.03
N TYR A 108 -13.91 -2.02 5.55
CA TYR A 108 -13.22 -1.15 6.49
C TYR A 108 -13.22 -1.77 7.89
N HIS A 109 -12.02 -2.17 8.35
CA HIS A 109 -11.81 -2.78 9.66
C HIS A 109 -11.03 -1.88 10.62
N GLY A 110 -10.71 -0.65 10.20
CA GLY A 110 -10.00 0.35 10.99
C GLY A 110 -10.80 0.86 12.18
N LYS A 111 -10.09 1.55 13.08
CA LYS A 111 -10.64 2.14 14.33
C LYS A 111 -11.10 3.60 14.18
N GLY A 112 -10.82 4.24 13.04
CA GLY A 112 -11.30 5.59 12.74
C GLY A 112 -12.77 5.61 12.29
N ASP A 113 -13.32 6.79 12.03
CA ASP A 113 -14.69 6.95 11.53
C ASP A 113 -14.94 6.11 10.25
N PRO A 114 -15.90 5.17 10.26
CA PRO A 114 -16.21 4.31 9.12
C PRO A 114 -17.02 5.00 8.02
N SER A 115 -17.45 6.25 8.21
CA SER A 115 -18.34 6.96 7.28
C SER A 115 -17.71 7.21 5.91
#